data_AF-A0A9D2K1Q3-F1
#
_entry.id   AF-A0A9D2K1Q3-F1
#
_cell.length_a   1.000
_cell.length_b   1.000
_cell.length_c   1.000
_cell.angle_alpha   90.00
_cell.angle_beta   90.00
_cell.angle_gamma   90.00
#
_symmetry.space_group_name_H-M   'P 1'
#
loop_
_entity.id
_entity.type
_entity.pdbx_description
1 polymer ?
#
loop_
_entity_poly.entity_id
_entity_poly.type
_entity_poly.pdbx_seq_one_letter_code
_entity_poly.pdbx_strand_id
1 'polypeptide(L)'
;MSRIYDLPDGRKACIYSEGNRIMFHAFPARNGGTTAVLKEDYGRDLTSVMFYGTIYFAYINTQNELVFDGIGAGEEEIIPARTGAHNIELAVMAGNIILFYMTCEERKNIHCLYMCSVYGDGRHSEVIQESEKFQYHIVQMKNTVMIIIFRDMRILFQKIWAEGGFKNAVCQESELLTEGLRKECEQLRIKVQENERAFRNELEAERYRSGRLRETVGEYEKEIRYAKQKYDELAGFAGRLQDAVKQWREKYMEEIR
;
A
#
# COMPACT_ATOMS: atom_id res chain seq x y z
N MET A 1 1.02 1.99 -33.12
CA MET A 1 -0.31 2.47 -32.69
C MET A 1 -0.93 3.24 -33.85
N SER A 2 -2.26 3.19 -34.04
CA SER A 2 -2.99 4.08 -34.94
C SER A 2 -3.98 4.92 -34.12
N ARG A 3 -4.00 6.24 -34.34
CA ARG A 3 -5.03 7.14 -33.78
C ARG A 3 -5.78 7.79 -34.94
N ILE A 4 -7.09 7.90 -34.81
CA ILE A 4 -7.97 8.56 -35.77
C ILE A 4 -8.43 9.89 -35.17
N TYR A 5 -8.37 10.94 -35.97
CA TYR A 5 -8.75 12.29 -35.61
C TYR A 5 -9.85 12.81 -36.54
N ASP A 6 -10.74 13.61 -35.97
CA ASP A 6 -11.63 14.47 -36.72
C ASP A 6 -10.92 15.81 -36.97
N LEU A 7 -10.70 16.13 -38.24
CA LEU A 7 -10.08 17.37 -38.67
C LEU A 7 -11.11 18.51 -38.65
N PRO A 8 -10.67 19.79 -38.51
CA PRO A 8 -11.57 20.95 -38.52
C PRO A 8 -12.43 21.10 -39.78
N ASP A 9 -11.96 20.56 -40.91
CA ASP A 9 -12.67 20.57 -42.19
C ASP A 9 -13.69 19.42 -42.35
N GLY A 10 -13.92 18.65 -41.28
CA GLY A 10 -14.87 17.53 -41.24
C GLY A 10 -14.33 16.21 -41.81
N ARG A 11 -13.08 16.17 -42.28
CA ARG A 11 -12.44 14.91 -42.69
C ARG A 11 -11.96 14.13 -41.48
N LYS A 12 -11.75 12.83 -41.68
CA LYS A 12 -11.01 12.00 -40.74
C LYS A 12 -9.56 11.90 -41.19
N ALA A 13 -8.64 11.79 -40.25
CA ALA A 13 -7.26 11.46 -40.55
C ALA A 13 -6.72 10.44 -39.56
N CYS A 14 -5.72 9.67 -39.95
CA CYS A 14 -4.98 8.82 -39.03
C CYS A 14 -3.47 9.02 -39.16
N ILE A 15 -2.80 8.80 -38.04
CA ILE A 15 -1.35 8.70 -37.95
C ILE A 15 -0.99 7.30 -37.48
N TYR A 16 -0.01 6.69 -38.14
CA TYR A 16 0.44 5.33 -37.82
C TYR A 16 1.90 5.14 -38.21
N SER A 17 2.51 4.09 -37.67
CA SER A 17 3.88 3.70 -38.00
C SER A 17 3.89 2.54 -39.00
N GLU A 18 4.78 2.59 -39.99
CA GLU A 18 5.01 1.51 -40.96
C GLU A 18 6.52 1.31 -41.17
N GLY A 19 7.06 0.21 -40.63
CA GLY A 19 8.52 0.04 -40.54
C GLY A 19 9.14 1.17 -39.72
N ASN A 20 10.16 1.83 -40.27
CA ASN A 20 10.80 3.01 -39.66
C ASN A 20 10.15 4.33 -40.11
N ARG A 21 8.92 4.31 -40.64
CA ARG A 21 8.24 5.51 -41.10
C ARG A 21 7.05 5.87 -40.23
N ILE A 22 6.80 7.17 -40.09
CA ILE A 22 5.54 7.71 -39.59
C ILE A 22 4.74 8.16 -40.80
N MET A 23 3.53 7.65 -40.89
CA MET A 23 2.62 7.88 -42.00
C MET A 23 1.44 8.70 -41.52
N PHE A 24 1.00 9.63 -42.36
CA PHE A 24 -0.26 10.35 -42.22
C PHE A 24 -1.18 9.98 -43.37
N HIS A 25 -2.43 9.69 -43.05
CA HIS A 25 -3.46 9.49 -44.06
C HIS A 25 -4.69 10.33 -43.75
N ALA A 26 -5.06 11.21 -44.67
CA ALA A 26 -6.34 11.92 -44.63
C ALA A 26 -7.37 11.17 -45.48
N PHE A 27 -8.45 10.72 -44.85
CA PHE A 27 -9.53 10.02 -45.52
C PHE A 27 -10.31 11.01 -46.41
N PRO A 28 -10.65 10.61 -47.65
CA PRO A 28 -11.36 11.48 -48.57
C PRO A 28 -12.78 11.76 -48.08
N ALA A 29 -13.23 13.02 -48.22
CA ALA A 29 -14.64 13.34 -48.06
C ALA A 29 -15.48 12.88 -49.27
N ARG A 30 -14.91 12.96 -50.49
CA ARG A 30 -15.62 12.60 -51.74
C ARG A 30 -14.76 12.03 -52.89
N ASN A 31 -13.42 12.20 -52.92
CA ASN A 31 -12.50 11.53 -53.87
C ASN A 31 -11.04 11.65 -53.41
N GLY A 32 -10.27 10.54 -53.45
CA GLY A 32 -8.80 10.49 -53.26
C GLY A 32 -8.28 10.73 -51.84
N GLY A 33 -7.85 9.68 -51.14
CA GLY A 33 -7.13 9.82 -49.87
C GLY A 33 -5.71 10.33 -50.11
N THR A 34 -5.21 11.19 -49.23
CA THR A 34 -3.83 11.69 -49.30
C THR A 34 -3.02 10.98 -48.23
N THR A 35 -2.07 10.15 -48.65
CA THR A 35 -1.06 9.55 -47.77
C THR A 35 0.23 10.34 -47.90
N ALA A 36 0.85 10.67 -46.78
CA ALA A 36 2.14 11.34 -46.72
C ALA A 36 3.05 10.62 -45.72
N VAL A 37 4.34 10.55 -46.06
CA VAL A 37 5.39 10.16 -45.10
C VAL A 37 5.72 11.42 -44.31
N LEU A 38 5.52 11.37 -42.99
CA LEU A 38 5.88 12.47 -42.08
C LEU A 38 7.35 12.37 -41.67
N LYS A 39 7.81 11.15 -41.34
CA LYS A 39 9.17 10.87 -40.85
C LYS A 39 9.66 9.52 -41.36
N GLU A 40 10.98 9.36 -41.48
CA GLU A 40 11.64 8.12 -41.95
C GLU A 40 12.62 7.51 -40.95
N ASP A 41 12.71 8.08 -39.76
CA ASP A 41 13.62 7.71 -38.68
C ASP A 41 12.88 7.15 -37.45
N TYR A 42 11.65 6.65 -37.61
CA TYR A 42 10.88 6.10 -36.50
C TYR A 42 11.53 4.84 -35.93
N GLY A 43 11.80 4.84 -34.62
CA GLY A 43 12.27 3.68 -33.88
C GLY A 43 11.15 2.99 -33.11
N ARG A 44 10.48 3.71 -32.19
CA ARG A 44 9.43 3.16 -31.31
C ARG A 44 8.54 4.22 -30.66
N ASP A 45 7.52 3.73 -29.95
CA ASP A 45 6.63 4.48 -29.05
C ASP A 45 5.92 5.69 -29.70
N LEU A 46 5.34 5.53 -30.90
CA LEU A 46 4.54 6.58 -31.54
C LEU A 46 3.28 6.92 -30.73
N THR A 47 3.15 8.19 -30.34
CA THR A 47 1.95 8.76 -29.71
C THR A 47 1.55 10.07 -30.39
N SER A 48 0.30 10.49 -30.26
CA SER A 48 -0.19 11.73 -30.90
C SER A 48 -1.40 12.30 -30.19
N VAL A 49 -1.65 13.60 -30.36
CA VAL A 49 -2.83 14.30 -29.84
C VAL A 49 -3.25 15.42 -30.78
N MET A 50 -4.55 15.73 -30.81
CA MET A 50 -5.09 16.91 -31.51
C MET A 50 -5.12 18.10 -30.55
N PHE A 51 -4.54 19.22 -30.95
CA PHE A 51 -4.57 20.46 -30.16
C PHE A 51 -4.75 21.67 -31.09
N TYR A 52 -5.79 22.47 -30.83
CA TYR A 52 -6.19 23.62 -31.67
C TYR A 52 -6.25 23.34 -33.18
N GLY A 53 -6.70 22.14 -33.57
CA GLY A 53 -6.86 21.75 -34.99
C GLY A 53 -5.60 21.22 -35.66
N THR A 54 -4.48 21.18 -34.95
CA THR A 54 -3.23 20.56 -35.39
C THR A 54 -3.01 19.22 -34.70
N ILE A 55 -2.56 18.23 -35.47
CA ILE A 55 -2.12 16.95 -34.92
C ILE A 55 -0.64 17.08 -34.54
N TYR A 56 -0.38 16.93 -33.25
CA TYR A 56 0.97 16.81 -32.71
C TYR A 56 1.28 15.36 -32.42
N PHE A 57 2.53 14.96 -32.62
CA PHE A 57 2.99 13.61 -32.37
C PHE A 57 4.37 13.60 -31.76
N ALA A 58 4.65 12.53 -31.02
CA ALA A 58 5.94 12.28 -30.44
C ALA A 58 6.32 10.82 -30.66
N TYR A 59 7.62 10.57 -30.77
CA TYR A 59 8.17 9.23 -30.98
C TYR A 59 9.62 9.19 -30.51
N ILE A 60 10.17 7.98 -30.40
CA ILE A 60 11.59 7.76 -30.22
C ILE A 60 12.19 7.38 -31.57
N ASN A 61 13.15 8.16 -32.06
CA ASN A 61 13.78 7.92 -33.35
C ASN A 61 14.79 6.76 -33.30
N THR A 62 15.38 6.42 -34.46
CA THR A 62 16.39 5.36 -34.59
C THR A 62 17.68 5.61 -33.81
N GLN A 63 17.92 6.86 -33.39
CA GLN A 63 19.05 7.33 -32.59
C GLN A 63 18.73 7.33 -31.09
N ASN A 64 17.54 6.85 -30.69
CA ASN A 64 17.00 6.89 -29.32
C ASN A 64 16.76 8.30 -28.76
N GLU A 65 16.51 9.28 -29.63
CA GLU A 65 16.13 10.64 -29.24
C GLU A 65 14.60 10.77 -29.18
N LEU A 66 14.11 11.54 -28.21
CA LEU A 66 12.69 11.82 -28.04
C LEU A 66 12.32 13.01 -28.93
N VAL A 67 11.57 12.75 -30.00
CA VAL A 67 11.22 13.74 -31.01
C VAL A 67 9.77 14.16 -30.82
N PHE A 68 9.50 15.46 -30.94
CA PHE A 68 8.17 16.06 -30.94
C PHE A 68 7.99 16.92 -32.19
N ASP A 69 6.85 16.77 -32.86
CA ASP A 69 6.54 17.52 -34.08
C ASP A 69 5.01 17.73 -34.24
N GLY A 70 4.64 18.74 -35.02
CA GLY A 70 3.26 19.07 -35.39
C GLY A 70 3.07 19.10 -36.90
N ILE A 71 2.04 18.44 -37.41
CA ILE A 71 1.79 18.39 -38.85
C ILE A 71 1.46 19.80 -39.37
N GLY A 72 2.41 20.41 -40.06
CA GLY A 72 2.30 21.78 -40.56
C GLY A 72 2.44 22.85 -39.47
N ALA A 73 2.96 22.51 -38.29
CA ALA A 73 3.12 23.43 -37.18
C ALA A 73 4.58 23.47 -36.69
N GLY A 74 5.28 24.53 -37.06
CA GLY A 74 6.61 24.84 -36.54
C GLY A 74 7.71 23.90 -37.04
N GLU A 75 8.86 24.00 -36.38
CA GLU A 75 9.98 23.09 -36.55
C GLU A 75 9.86 21.91 -35.57
N GLU A 76 10.46 20.79 -35.94
CA GLU A 76 10.63 19.65 -35.05
C GLU A 76 11.49 20.01 -33.84
N GLU A 77 11.13 19.46 -32.67
CA GLU A 77 11.88 19.63 -31.44
C GLU A 77 12.42 18.29 -30.92
N ILE A 78 13.71 18.24 -30.62
CA ILE A 78 14.32 17.14 -29.87
C ILE A 78 14.20 17.47 -28.38
N ILE A 79 13.41 16.68 -27.67
CA ILE A 79 13.18 16.83 -26.24
C ILE A 79 14.33 16.16 -25.48
N PRO A 80 15.07 16.88 -24.62
CA PRO A 80 16.20 16.33 -23.85
C PRO A 80 15.70 15.40 -22.74
N ALA A 81 15.29 14.20 -23.12
CA ALA A 81 14.81 13.19 -22.19
C ALA A 81 15.96 12.62 -21.33
N ARG A 82 15.63 12.15 -20.13
CA ARG A 82 16.56 11.35 -19.33
C ARG A 82 16.91 10.05 -20.07
N THR A 83 18.14 9.57 -19.90
CA THR A 83 18.65 8.35 -20.55
C THR A 83 17.69 7.17 -20.34
N GLY A 84 17.38 6.44 -21.42
CA GLY A 84 16.50 5.28 -21.35
C GLY A 84 15.00 5.61 -21.34
N ALA A 85 14.61 6.76 -21.90
CA ALA A 85 13.21 7.10 -22.12
C ALA A 85 12.48 6.03 -22.96
N HIS A 86 11.28 5.66 -22.54
CA HIS A 86 10.41 4.70 -23.21
C HIS A 86 8.96 4.86 -22.75
N ASN A 87 8.04 4.17 -23.44
CA ASN A 87 6.61 4.19 -23.19
C ASN A 87 6.08 5.62 -23.11
N ILE A 88 6.16 6.36 -24.23
CA ILE A 88 5.78 7.77 -24.23
C ILE A 88 4.30 7.98 -24.55
N GLU A 89 3.69 8.98 -23.92
CA GLU A 89 2.31 9.38 -24.20
C GLU A 89 2.15 10.90 -24.21
N LEU A 90 1.40 11.42 -25.18
CA LEU A 90 1.01 12.83 -25.25
C LEU A 90 -0.40 13.04 -24.71
N ALA A 91 -0.58 14.15 -23.99
CA ALA A 91 -1.87 14.62 -23.50
C ALA A 91 -1.98 16.14 -23.55
N VAL A 92 -3.21 16.64 -23.51
CA VAL A 92 -3.48 18.08 -23.43
C VAL A 92 -3.97 18.41 -22.02
N MET A 93 -3.24 19.26 -21.32
CA MET A 93 -3.49 19.57 -19.91
C MET A 93 -3.23 21.05 -19.64
N ALA A 94 -4.16 21.71 -18.98
CA ALA A 94 -4.05 23.13 -18.62
C ALA A 94 -3.68 24.04 -19.82
N GLY A 95 -4.21 23.75 -21.01
CA GLY A 95 -3.93 24.51 -22.23
C GLY A 95 -2.53 24.29 -22.83
N ASN A 96 -1.81 23.27 -22.39
CA ASN A 96 -0.49 22.91 -22.90
C ASN A 96 -0.46 21.46 -23.38
N ILE A 97 0.48 21.16 -24.27
CA ILE A 97 0.81 19.78 -24.66
C ILE A 97 1.85 19.25 -23.69
N ILE A 98 1.50 18.16 -23.03
CA ILE A 98 2.35 17.51 -22.02
C ILE A 98 2.78 16.15 -22.54
N LEU A 99 4.08 15.91 -22.44
CA LEU A 99 4.71 14.65 -22.79
C LEU A 99 5.03 13.86 -21.53
N PHE A 100 4.53 12.63 -21.47
CA PHE A 100 4.83 11.65 -20.43
C PHE A 100 5.79 10.61 -20.97
N TYR A 101 6.74 10.17 -20.15
CA TYR A 101 7.66 9.08 -20.49
C TYR A 101 8.20 8.39 -19.23
N MET A 102 8.57 7.11 -19.36
CA MET A 102 9.23 6.37 -18.29
C MET A 102 10.74 6.33 -18.47
N THR A 103 11.45 6.25 -17.36
CA THR A 103 12.87 5.86 -17.32
C THR A 103 13.10 4.78 -16.28
N CYS A 104 14.15 3.98 -16.49
CA CYS A 104 14.61 2.98 -15.52
C CYS A 104 16.06 3.26 -15.14
N GLU A 105 16.33 3.48 -13.85
CA GLU A 105 17.70 3.47 -13.33
C GLU A 105 18.04 2.04 -12.87
N GLU A 106 18.63 1.25 -13.78
CA GLU A 106 18.89 -0.19 -13.56
C GLU A 106 19.70 -0.48 -12.29
N ARG A 107 20.66 0.38 -11.94
CA ARG A 107 21.52 0.19 -10.76
C ARG A 107 20.77 0.25 -9.44
N LYS A 108 19.69 1.03 -9.38
CA LYS A 108 18.89 1.22 -8.17
C LYS A 108 17.53 0.51 -8.25
N ASN A 109 17.22 -0.10 -9.39
CA ASN A 109 15.90 -0.66 -9.71
C ASN A 109 14.77 0.37 -9.50
N ILE A 110 15.02 1.61 -9.91
CA ILE A 110 14.07 2.71 -9.77
C ILE A 110 13.41 2.97 -11.12
N HIS A 111 12.10 2.88 -11.14
CA HIS A 111 11.25 3.22 -12.27
C HIS A 111 10.57 4.55 -12.01
N CYS A 112 10.77 5.53 -12.89
CA CYS A 112 10.18 6.86 -12.77
C CYS A 112 9.28 7.16 -13.97
N LEU A 113 8.14 7.78 -13.71
CA LEU A 113 7.32 8.44 -14.73
C LEU A 113 7.58 9.95 -14.66
N TYR A 114 8.01 10.53 -15.76
CA TYR A 114 8.23 11.97 -15.90
C TYR A 114 7.14 12.60 -16.76
N MET A 115 6.92 13.89 -16.52
CA MET A 115 6.16 14.77 -17.41
C MET A 115 6.98 16.01 -17.74
N CYS A 116 6.81 16.54 -18.95
CA CYS A 116 7.31 17.86 -19.32
C CYS A 116 6.32 18.56 -20.26
N SER A 117 6.22 19.88 -20.11
CA SER A 117 5.57 20.72 -21.11
C SER A 117 6.51 20.88 -22.28
N VAL A 118 6.04 20.54 -23.49
CA VAL A 118 6.89 20.58 -24.69
C VAL A 118 7.35 22.01 -24.97
N TYR A 119 6.42 22.94 -25.06
CA TYR A 119 6.71 24.38 -25.20
C TYR A 119 7.01 25.09 -23.86
N GLY A 120 7.38 24.32 -22.83
CA GLY A 120 7.62 24.84 -21.49
C GLY A 120 9.04 25.34 -21.25
N ASP A 121 9.39 25.49 -19.98
CA ASP A 121 10.74 25.86 -19.51
C ASP A 121 11.77 24.70 -19.59
N GLY A 122 11.43 23.63 -20.32
CA GLY A 122 12.26 22.42 -20.41
C GLY A 122 12.37 21.63 -19.11
N ARG A 123 11.59 21.94 -18.06
CA ARG A 123 11.65 21.17 -16.81
C ARG A 123 10.89 19.86 -16.92
N HIS A 124 11.58 18.79 -16.56
CA HIS A 124 11.00 17.47 -16.36
C HIS A 124 10.61 17.28 -14.90
N SER A 125 9.31 17.15 -14.65
CA SER A 125 8.76 16.91 -13.32
C SER A 125 8.50 15.43 -13.14
N GLU A 126 8.93 14.88 -12.01
CA GLU A 126 8.59 13.51 -11.64
C GLU A 126 7.11 13.44 -11.22
N VAL A 127 6.37 12.51 -11.82
CA VAL A 127 4.98 12.22 -11.47
C VAL A 127 4.94 11.13 -10.40
N ILE A 128 5.77 10.11 -10.57
CA ILE A 128 5.92 9.03 -9.59
C ILE A 128 7.27 8.31 -9.75
N GLN A 129 7.73 7.74 -8.63
CA GLN A 129 8.85 6.82 -8.52
C GLN A 129 8.42 5.54 -7.81
N GLU A 130 8.76 4.38 -8.38
CA GLU A 130 8.50 3.05 -7.82
C GLU A 130 9.75 2.16 -7.89
N SER A 131 9.89 1.24 -6.91
CA SER A 131 11.01 0.28 -6.85
C SER A 131 10.80 -0.98 -7.70
N GLU A 132 9.64 -1.09 -8.34
CA GLU A 132 9.25 -2.22 -9.15
C GLU A 132 8.65 -1.72 -10.47
N LYS A 133 8.90 -2.45 -11.56
CA LYS A 133 8.44 -2.09 -12.90
C LYS A 133 6.92 -1.92 -12.92
N PHE A 134 6.45 -0.85 -13.56
CA PHE A 134 5.04 -0.60 -13.81
C PHE A 134 4.83 -0.16 -15.26
N GLN A 135 3.57 -0.15 -15.67
CA GLN A 135 3.10 0.46 -16.89
C GLN A 135 2.12 1.57 -16.54
N TYR A 136 1.95 2.52 -17.45
CA TYR A 136 0.95 3.55 -17.32
C TYR A 136 0.20 3.75 -18.62
N HIS A 137 -0.98 4.34 -18.52
CA HIS A 137 -1.74 4.81 -19.66
C HIS A 137 -2.38 6.17 -19.34
N ILE A 138 -2.41 7.05 -20.34
CA ILE A 138 -3.02 8.37 -20.21
C ILE A 138 -4.41 8.37 -20.84
N VAL A 139 -5.41 8.73 -20.02
CA VAL A 139 -6.79 8.91 -20.46
C VAL A 139 -7.11 10.40 -20.51
N GLN A 140 -7.29 10.92 -21.73
CA GLN A 140 -7.73 12.29 -21.96
C GLN A 140 -9.26 12.40 -21.81
N MET A 141 -9.71 13.24 -20.87
CA MET A 141 -11.13 13.49 -20.59
C MET A 141 -11.43 14.99 -20.74
N LYS A 142 -11.72 15.44 -21.96
CA LYS A 142 -11.88 16.87 -22.30
C LYS A 142 -10.67 17.69 -21.82
N ASN A 143 -10.80 18.42 -20.70
CA ASN A 143 -9.77 19.28 -20.13
C ASN A 143 -9.03 18.64 -18.94
N THR A 144 -9.38 17.41 -18.59
CA THR A 144 -8.80 16.67 -17.47
C THR A 144 -8.02 15.48 -18.01
N VAL A 145 -6.89 15.19 -17.38
CA VAL A 145 -6.05 14.04 -17.69
C VAL A 145 -6.06 13.09 -16.51
N MET A 146 -6.28 11.81 -16.77
CA MET A 146 -6.11 10.74 -15.79
C MET A 146 -4.94 9.85 -16.19
N ILE A 147 -4.09 9.53 -15.24
CA ILE A 147 -3.01 8.55 -15.36
C ILE A 147 -3.46 7.28 -14.65
N ILE A 148 -3.54 6.18 -15.38
CA ILE A 148 -3.78 4.85 -14.82
C ILE A 148 -2.43 4.16 -14.74
N ILE A 149 -2.02 3.75 -13.55
CA ILE A 149 -0.75 3.06 -13.33
C ILE A 149 -1.04 1.64 -12.87
N PHE A 150 -0.45 0.68 -13.56
CA PHE A 150 -0.80 -0.73 -13.43
C PHE A 150 0.43 -1.63 -13.56
N ARG A 151 0.30 -2.82 -12.98
CA ARG A 151 1.26 -3.91 -13.09
C ARG A 151 0.47 -5.19 -13.34
N ASP A 152 0.83 -5.90 -14.39
CA ASP A 152 0.10 -7.08 -14.86
C ASP A 152 -1.40 -6.78 -15.01
N MET A 153 -2.24 -7.49 -14.26
CA MET A 153 -3.71 -7.35 -14.28
C MET A 153 -4.24 -6.46 -13.13
N ARG A 154 -3.38 -5.66 -12.50
CA ARG A 154 -3.74 -4.85 -11.32
C ARG A 154 -3.46 -3.38 -11.54
N ILE A 155 -4.48 -2.55 -11.33
CA ILE A 155 -4.31 -1.11 -11.20
C ILE A 155 -3.71 -0.84 -9.82
N LEU A 156 -2.55 -0.21 -9.78
CA LEU A 156 -1.86 0.17 -8.54
C LEU A 156 -2.48 1.45 -7.97
N PHE A 157 -2.60 2.48 -8.82
CA PHE A 157 -3.22 3.74 -8.48
C PHE A 157 -3.64 4.47 -9.74
N GLN A 158 -4.56 5.41 -9.55
CA GLN A 158 -5.03 6.33 -10.58
C GLN A 158 -4.74 7.74 -10.07
N LYS A 159 -4.25 8.63 -10.94
CA LYS A 159 -4.03 10.04 -10.62
C LYS A 159 -4.81 10.91 -11.60
N ILE A 160 -5.51 11.92 -11.11
CA ILE A 160 -6.25 12.89 -11.93
C ILE A 160 -5.56 14.25 -11.80
N TRP A 161 -5.40 14.94 -12.92
CA TRP A 161 -4.99 16.33 -12.93
C TRP A 161 -6.13 17.24 -12.47
N ALA A 162 -5.93 17.92 -11.34
CA ALA A 162 -6.88 18.89 -10.79
C ALA A 162 -6.12 19.99 -10.04
N GLU A 163 -6.59 21.24 -10.16
CA GLU A 163 -6.06 22.39 -9.39
C GLU A 163 -4.53 22.60 -9.52
N GLY A 164 -3.96 22.33 -10.70
CA GLY A 164 -2.53 22.56 -10.93
C GLY A 164 -1.61 21.43 -10.47
N GLY A 165 -2.14 20.25 -10.12
CA GLY A 165 -1.33 19.09 -9.75
C GLY A 165 -2.04 17.74 -9.98
N PHE A 166 -1.26 16.65 -9.93
CA PHE A 166 -1.79 15.29 -9.94
C PHE A 166 -2.20 14.85 -8.53
N LYS A 167 -3.49 14.59 -8.34
CA LYS A 167 -4.07 14.06 -7.10
C LYS A 167 -4.49 12.62 -7.31
N ASN A 168 -4.49 11.80 -6.26
CA ASN A 168 -4.99 10.43 -6.38
C ASN A 168 -6.49 10.46 -6.74
N ALA A 169 -6.90 9.66 -7.72
CA ALA A 169 -8.31 9.50 -8.05
C ALA A 169 -8.97 8.78 -6.88
N VAL A 170 -10.00 9.38 -6.33
CA VAL A 170 -10.74 8.78 -5.23
C VAL A 170 -12.08 8.28 -5.72
N CYS A 171 -12.33 6.99 -5.54
CA CYS A 171 -13.65 6.42 -5.75
C CYS A 171 -14.42 6.52 -4.42
N GLN A 172 -15.59 7.15 -4.45
CA GLN A 172 -16.43 7.37 -3.28
C GLN A 172 -16.76 6.06 -2.53
N GLU A 173 -16.93 4.94 -3.25
CA GLU A 173 -17.15 3.62 -2.65
C GLU A 173 -15.91 3.11 -1.89
N SER A 174 -14.71 3.40 -2.39
CA SER A 174 -13.44 3.02 -1.73
C SER A 174 -13.21 3.83 -0.45
N GLU A 175 -13.59 5.11 -0.44
CA GLU A 175 -13.58 5.93 0.78
C GLU A 175 -14.51 5.38 1.85
N LEU A 176 -15.75 5.08 1.48
CA LEU A 176 -16.74 4.53 2.40
C LEU A 176 -16.29 3.18 2.97
N LEU A 177 -15.69 2.31 2.15
CA LEU A 177 -15.15 1.03 2.59
C LEU A 177 -13.97 1.21 3.55
N THR A 178 -13.03 2.09 3.20
CA THR A 178 -11.84 2.36 4.02
C THR A 178 -12.22 2.99 5.35
N GLU A 179 -13.18 3.91 5.34
CA GLU A 179 -13.69 4.54 6.55
C GLU A 179 -14.48 3.55 7.42
N GLY A 180 -15.25 2.65 6.79
CA GLY A 180 -15.91 1.53 7.46
C GLY A 180 -14.92 0.62 8.18
N LEU A 181 -13.87 0.16 7.48
CA LEU A 181 -12.80 -0.67 8.05
C LEU A 181 -12.05 0.06 9.18
N ARG A 182 -11.82 1.37 9.06
CA ARG A 182 -11.20 2.17 10.14
C ARG A 182 -12.08 2.20 11.39
N LYS A 183 -13.39 2.40 11.23
CA LYS A 183 -14.35 2.38 12.35
C LYS A 183 -14.38 1.01 13.02
N GLU A 184 -14.36 -0.07 12.23
CA GLU A 184 -14.34 -1.44 12.75
C GLU A 184 -13.03 -1.74 13.52
N CYS A 185 -11.88 -1.35 12.97
CA CYS A 185 -10.59 -1.47 13.66
C CYS A 185 -10.56 -0.71 14.99
N GLU A 186 -11.09 0.52 15.05
CA GLU A 186 -11.13 1.27 16.30
C GLU A 186 -12.09 0.64 17.32
N GLN A 187 -13.25 0.14 16.88
CA GLN A 187 -14.16 -0.60 17.75
C GLN A 187 -13.53 -1.88 18.31
N LEU A 188 -12.80 -2.63 17.48
CA LEU A 188 -12.04 -3.80 17.93
C LEU A 188 -10.97 -3.42 18.94
N ARG A 189 -10.27 -2.30 18.72
CA ARG A 189 -9.26 -1.80 19.64
C ARG A 189 -9.83 -1.44 21.01
N ILE A 190 -10.99 -0.78 21.04
CA ILE A 190 -11.71 -0.47 22.28
C ILE A 190 -12.13 -1.77 22.99
N LYS A 191 -12.72 -2.72 22.28
CA LYS A 191 -13.13 -4.03 22.86
C LYS A 191 -11.94 -4.80 23.44
N VAL A 192 -10.79 -4.79 22.78
CA VAL A 192 -9.56 -5.41 23.29
C VAL A 192 -9.14 -4.74 24.60
N GLN A 193 -9.13 -3.40 24.66
CA GLN A 193 -8.79 -2.68 25.89
C GLN A 193 -9.76 -2.95 27.04
N GLU A 194 -11.06 -3.02 26.75
CA GLU A 194 -12.09 -3.36 27.75
C GLU A 194 -11.89 -4.78 28.27
N ASN A 195 -11.65 -5.75 27.39
CA ASN A 195 -11.38 -7.13 27.76
C ASN A 195 -10.09 -7.26 28.58
N GLU A 196 -9.01 -6.57 28.20
CA GLU A 196 -7.76 -6.55 28.97
C GLU A 196 -7.97 -5.96 30.36
N ARG A 197 -8.81 -4.93 30.50
CA ARG A 197 -9.14 -4.32 31.78
C ARG A 197 -9.97 -5.26 32.65
N ALA A 198 -10.98 -5.91 32.06
CA ALA A 198 -11.81 -6.90 32.75
C ALA A 198 -10.95 -8.07 33.25
N PHE A 199 -10.08 -8.60 32.40
CA PHE A 199 -9.16 -9.70 32.76
C PHE A 199 -8.20 -9.29 33.89
N ARG A 200 -7.67 -8.07 33.86
CA ARG A 200 -6.82 -7.54 34.95
C ARG A 200 -7.55 -7.49 36.28
N ASN A 201 -8.78 -6.97 36.29
CA ASN A 201 -9.59 -6.87 37.50
C ASN A 201 -9.93 -8.26 38.06
N GLU A 202 -10.24 -9.21 37.19
CA GLU A 202 -10.53 -10.59 37.60
C GLU A 202 -9.29 -11.27 38.19
N LEU A 203 -8.11 -11.05 37.59
CA LEU A 203 -6.84 -11.57 38.12
C LEU A 203 -6.51 -10.96 39.49
N GLU A 204 -6.77 -9.66 39.71
CA GLU A 204 -6.58 -9.01 41.00
C GLU A 204 -7.54 -9.57 42.06
N ALA A 205 -8.82 -9.76 41.71
CA ALA A 205 -9.81 -10.38 42.58
C ALA A 205 -9.41 -11.82 42.95
N GLU A 206 -8.88 -12.59 42.00
CA GLU A 206 -8.40 -13.95 42.24
C GLU A 206 -7.17 -13.98 43.15
N ARG A 207 -6.22 -13.05 42.95
CA ARG A 207 -5.06 -12.89 43.83
C ARG A 207 -5.49 -12.55 45.25
N TYR A 208 -6.46 -11.66 45.42
CA TYR A 208 -6.99 -11.30 46.73
C TYR A 208 -7.68 -12.50 47.41
N ARG A 209 -8.53 -13.24 46.68
CA ARG A 209 -9.17 -14.48 47.18
C ARG A 209 -8.13 -15.52 47.60
N SER A 210 -7.13 -15.75 46.77
CA SER A 210 -6.02 -16.67 47.06
C SER A 210 -5.19 -16.24 48.28
N GLY A 211 -4.97 -14.93 48.45
CA GLY A 211 -4.29 -14.37 49.62
C GLY A 211 -5.02 -14.69 50.92
N ARG A 212 -6.34 -14.41 50.97
CA ARG A 212 -7.17 -14.75 52.14
C ARG A 212 -7.17 -16.24 52.45
N LEU A 213 -7.28 -17.08 51.42
CA LEU A 213 -7.20 -18.54 51.59
C LEU A 213 -5.87 -18.98 52.23
N ARG A 214 -4.74 -18.39 51.83
CA ARG A 214 -3.43 -18.69 52.46
C ARG A 214 -3.37 -18.27 53.92
N GLU A 215 -3.94 -17.12 54.27
CA GLU A 215 -4.02 -16.67 55.67
C GLU A 215 -4.81 -17.67 56.51
N THR A 216 -6.00 -18.07 56.05
CA THR A 216 -6.84 -19.07 56.73
C THR A 216 -6.16 -20.43 56.85
N VAL A 217 -5.46 -20.90 55.80
CA VAL A 217 -4.65 -22.14 55.88
C VAL A 217 -3.56 -22.01 56.93
N GLY A 218 -2.86 -20.87 56.98
CA GLY A 218 -1.82 -20.61 57.98
C GLY A 218 -2.36 -20.56 59.42
N GLU A 219 -3.59 -20.10 59.63
CA GLU A 219 -4.28 -20.17 60.92
C GLU A 219 -4.56 -21.62 61.33
N TYR A 220 -5.18 -22.40 60.45
CA TYR A 220 -5.44 -23.82 60.71
C TYR A 220 -4.16 -24.63 60.96
N GLU A 221 -3.06 -24.33 60.26
CA GLU A 221 -1.76 -24.97 60.52
C GLU A 221 -1.19 -24.66 61.92
N LYS A 222 -1.43 -23.44 62.44
CA LYS A 222 -1.04 -23.09 63.82
C LYS A 222 -1.90 -23.85 64.83
N GLU A 223 -3.22 -23.92 64.60
CA GLU A 223 -4.13 -24.68 65.46
C GLU A 223 -3.78 -26.17 65.49
N ILE A 224 -3.52 -26.77 64.33
CA ILE A 224 -3.09 -28.17 64.23
C ILE A 224 -1.78 -28.39 65.00
N ARG A 225 -0.80 -27.49 64.88
CA ARG A 225 0.46 -27.58 65.64
C ARG A 225 0.23 -27.50 67.14
N TYR A 226 -0.60 -26.57 67.58
CA TYR A 226 -0.96 -26.42 68.99
C TYR A 226 -1.66 -27.69 69.53
N ALA A 227 -2.64 -28.20 68.78
CA ALA A 227 -3.35 -29.42 69.15
C ALA A 227 -2.42 -30.64 69.21
N LYS A 228 -1.49 -30.78 68.26
CA LYS A 228 -0.45 -31.82 68.29
C LYS A 228 0.42 -31.72 69.53
N GLN A 229 0.92 -30.53 69.86
CA GLN A 229 1.73 -30.32 71.07
C GLN A 229 0.95 -30.72 72.34
N LYS A 230 -0.32 -30.32 72.44
CA LYS A 230 -1.19 -30.69 73.57
C LYS A 230 -1.41 -32.21 73.65
N TYR A 231 -1.59 -32.86 72.50
CA TYR A 231 -1.72 -34.30 72.42
C TYR A 231 -0.44 -35.01 72.89
N ASP A 232 0.73 -34.55 72.47
CA ASP A 232 2.03 -35.09 72.90
C ASP A 232 2.27 -34.91 74.40
N GLU A 233 1.90 -33.74 74.96
CA GLU A 233 1.93 -33.49 76.40
C GLU A 233 1.06 -34.48 77.18
N LEU A 234 -0.19 -34.68 76.73
CA LEU A 234 -1.13 -35.63 77.33
C LEU A 234 -0.65 -37.08 77.20
N ALA A 235 -0.11 -37.47 76.05
CA ALA A 235 0.49 -38.78 75.84
C ALA A 235 1.68 -39.00 76.78
N GLY A 236 2.52 -37.98 77.00
CA GLY A 236 3.61 -38.01 77.97
C GLY A 236 3.11 -38.17 79.42
N PHE A 237 2.01 -37.50 79.81
CA PHE A 237 1.38 -37.72 81.12
C PHE A 237 0.81 -39.14 81.26
N ALA A 238 0.15 -39.66 80.24
CA ALA A 238 -0.40 -41.01 80.23
C ALA A 238 0.71 -42.07 80.35
N GLY A 239 1.84 -41.89 79.64
CA GLY A 239 3.01 -42.75 79.78
C GLY A 239 3.59 -42.72 81.20
N ARG A 240 3.79 -41.53 81.79
CA ARG A 240 4.25 -41.40 83.19
C ARG A 240 3.29 -42.06 84.19
N LEU A 241 1.97 -41.95 83.98
CA LEU A 241 0.97 -42.62 84.79
C LEU A 241 1.07 -44.15 84.66
N GLN A 242 1.24 -44.68 83.45
CA GLN A 242 1.45 -46.11 83.23
C GLN A 242 2.73 -46.61 83.92
N ASP A 243 3.84 -45.89 83.80
CA ASP A 243 5.10 -46.23 84.47
C ASP A 243 4.96 -46.18 85.99
N ALA A 244 4.29 -45.17 86.54
CA ALA A 244 3.99 -45.08 87.97
C ALA A 244 3.12 -46.25 88.45
N VAL A 245 2.11 -46.65 87.69
CA VAL A 245 1.28 -47.83 87.98
C VAL A 245 2.11 -49.11 87.91
N LYS A 246 3.02 -49.23 86.95
CA LYS A 246 3.94 -50.37 86.82
C LYS A 246 4.89 -50.46 88.02
N GLN A 247 5.54 -49.36 88.40
CA GLN A 247 6.40 -49.29 89.59
C GLN A 247 5.64 -49.58 90.87
N TRP A 248 4.40 -49.10 91.00
CA TRP A 248 3.55 -49.41 92.15
C TRP A 248 3.20 -50.90 92.21
N ARG A 249 2.90 -51.53 91.07
CA ARG A 249 2.71 -52.99 90.99
C ARG A 249 3.97 -53.76 91.35
N GLU A 250 5.13 -53.40 90.80
CA GLU A 250 6.41 -54.07 91.12
C GLU A 250 6.75 -53.94 92.61
N LYS A 251 6.57 -52.75 93.20
CA LYS A 251 6.92 -52.48 94.61
C LYS A 251 5.97 -53.10 95.63
N TYR A 252 4.68 -53.24 95.32
CA TYR A 252 3.65 -53.68 96.27
C TYR A 252 2.98 -55.01 95.93
N MET A 253 3.26 -55.60 94.75
CA MET A 253 2.75 -56.93 94.39
C MET A 253 3.84 -58.01 94.28
N GLU A 254 5.13 -57.69 94.45
CA GLU A 254 6.18 -58.71 94.62
C GLU A 254 6.28 -59.28 96.06
N GLU A 255 5.58 -58.71 97.05
CA GLU A 255 5.44 -59.29 98.40
C GLU A 255 4.34 -60.36 98.49
N ILE A 256 3.69 -60.72 97.38
CA ILE A 256 2.77 -61.87 97.31
C ILE A 256 3.38 -62.94 96.40
N ARG A 257 4.39 -63.63 96.92
CA ARG A 257 4.75 -65.00 96.52
C ARG A 257 5.29 -65.78 97.71
#